data_AF-A0A954I1W7-F1
#
_entry.id   AF-A0A954I1W7-F1
#
_cell.length_a   1.000
_cell.length_b   1.000
_cell.length_c   1.000
_cell.angle_alpha   90.00
_cell.angle_beta   90.00
_cell.angle_gamma   90.00
#
_symmetry.space_group_name_H-M   'P 1'
#
loop_
_entity.id
_entity.type
_entity.pdbx_description
1 polymer ?
#
loop_
_entity_poly.entity_id
_entity_poly.type
_entity_poly.pdbx_seq_one_letter_code
_entity_poly.pdbx_strand_id
1 'polypeptide(L)'
;LHTMTLREAITAAPRVKPHVVCAQIHDAKDDLLMIRLEGQKLFVERNDVGDVLLDDHYVLGAPFDLKIEAGAGVVNVWYEGEHKLNWPVSRSGCYFKAGCYTQSNVSKGDAVESYGEVMIYRLHVEHGPRS
;
A
#
# COMPACT_ATOMS: atom_id res chain seq x y z
N LEU A 1 3.23 -8.81 17.45
CA LEU A 1 3.78 -8.02 16.33
C LEU A 1 3.33 -8.70 15.04
N HIS A 2 2.73 -7.95 14.13
CA HIS A 2 2.26 -8.46 12.84
C HIS A 2 3.06 -7.75 11.75
N THR A 3 3.72 -8.50 10.88
CA THR A 3 4.63 -7.93 9.88
C THR A 3 4.27 -8.47 8.52
N MET A 4 4.18 -7.59 7.52
CA MET A 4 4.16 -7.94 6.10
C MET A 4 5.40 -7.36 5.43
N THR A 5 6.12 -8.18 4.67
CA THR A 5 7.26 -7.75 3.86
C THR A 5 7.02 -8.15 2.41
N LEU A 6 7.23 -7.19 1.52
CA LEU A 6 6.95 -7.27 0.09
C LEU A 6 8.18 -6.85 -0.70
N ARG A 7 8.39 -7.51 -1.84
CA ARG A 7 9.09 -6.93 -2.99
C ARG A 7 8.11 -6.93 -4.15
N GLU A 8 7.75 -5.75 -4.65
CA GLU A 8 6.73 -5.61 -5.67
C GLU A 8 7.03 -4.47 -6.65
N ALA A 9 6.32 -4.44 -7.78
CA ALA A 9 6.32 -3.31 -8.71
C ALA A 9 4.88 -3.07 -9.19
N ILE A 10 4.43 -1.82 -9.15
CA ILE A 10 3.26 -1.39 -9.91
C ILE A 10 3.70 -1.21 -11.36
N THR A 11 3.17 -2.02 -12.28
CA THR A 11 3.60 -2.11 -13.69
C THR A 11 2.64 -1.42 -14.66
N ALA A 12 1.38 -1.19 -14.26
CA ALA A 12 0.41 -0.42 -15.03
C ALA A 12 -0.57 0.33 -14.12
N ALA A 13 -1.12 1.42 -14.64
CA ALA A 13 -2.19 2.19 -14.01
C ALA A 13 -3.20 2.68 -15.07
N PRO A 14 -4.48 2.91 -14.70
CA PRO A 14 -5.48 3.43 -15.61
C PRO A 14 -5.08 4.79 -16.19
N ARG A 15 -5.55 5.13 -17.40
CA ARG A 15 -5.10 6.33 -18.10
C ARG A 15 -5.73 7.62 -17.56
N VAL A 16 -7.02 7.60 -17.23
CA VAL A 16 -7.74 8.82 -16.82
C VAL A 16 -7.57 9.09 -15.34
N LYS A 17 -7.68 8.05 -14.51
CA LYS A 17 -7.40 8.11 -13.08
C LYS A 17 -6.30 7.10 -12.72
N PRO A 18 -5.01 7.47 -12.90
CA PRO A 18 -3.85 6.58 -12.74
C PRO A 18 -3.56 6.27 -11.27
N HIS A 19 -4.52 5.63 -10.60
CA HIS A 19 -4.53 5.42 -9.17
C HIS A 19 -4.59 3.91 -8.89
N VAL A 20 -3.61 3.38 -8.17
CA VAL A 20 -3.51 1.95 -7.83
C VAL A 20 -3.10 1.80 -6.37
N VAL A 21 -3.73 0.90 -5.64
CA VAL A 21 -3.30 0.49 -4.30
C VAL A 21 -2.66 -0.90 -4.38
N CYS A 22 -1.45 -1.05 -3.85
CA CYS A 22 -0.67 -2.30 -3.93
C CYS A 22 -0.65 -3.12 -2.62
N ALA A 23 -0.74 -2.45 -1.47
CA ALA A 23 -0.72 -3.11 -0.17
C ALA A 23 -1.60 -2.38 0.85
N GLN A 24 -2.17 -3.10 1.81
CA GLN A 24 -3.09 -2.54 2.80
C GLN A 24 -2.99 -3.21 4.18
N ILE A 25 -3.43 -2.47 5.20
CA ILE A 25 -4.05 -3.03 6.41
C ILE A 25 -5.53 -2.67 6.35
N HIS A 26 -6.42 -3.64 6.53
CA HIS A 26 -7.87 -3.46 6.50
C HIS A 26 -8.51 -4.08 7.75
N ASP A 27 -9.68 -3.61 8.17
CA ASP A 27 -10.50 -4.25 9.21
C ASP A 27 -11.87 -4.72 8.68
N ALA A 28 -12.87 -4.91 9.54
CA ALA A 28 -14.21 -5.34 9.10
C ALA A 28 -15.04 -4.23 8.44
N LYS A 29 -14.62 -2.97 8.57
CA LYS A 29 -15.38 -1.79 8.12
C LYS A 29 -14.69 -1.09 6.98
N ASP A 30 -13.40 -0.77 7.13
CA ASP A 30 -12.70 0.10 6.20
C ASP A 30 -11.19 -0.16 6.18
N ASP A 31 -10.53 0.42 5.18
CA ASP A 31 -9.08 0.48 5.11
C ASP A 31 -8.53 1.24 6.33
N LEU A 32 -7.49 0.69 6.95
CA LEU A 32 -6.72 1.40 7.98
C LEU A 32 -5.52 2.12 7.36
N LEU A 33 -4.85 1.45 6.43
CA LEU A 33 -3.66 1.93 5.76
C LEU A 33 -3.62 1.39 4.34
N MET A 34 -3.31 2.23 3.36
CA MET A 34 -3.08 1.82 1.98
C MET A 34 -1.73 2.35 1.47
N ILE A 35 -1.02 1.54 0.70
CA ILE A 35 0.12 1.98 -0.12
C ILE A 35 -0.43 2.27 -1.52
N ARG A 36 -0.44 3.55 -1.88
CA ARG A 36 -1.18 4.07 -3.02
C ARG A 36 -0.26 4.84 -3.96
N LEU A 37 -0.40 4.57 -5.25
CA LEU A 37 0.16 5.35 -6.34
C LEU A 37 -0.92 6.26 -6.92
N GLU A 38 -0.59 7.53 -7.14
CA GLU A 38 -1.35 8.47 -7.98
C GLU A 38 -0.41 9.14 -8.98
N GLY A 39 -0.51 8.74 -10.25
CA GLY A 39 0.46 9.16 -11.27
C GLY A 39 1.86 8.61 -10.94
N GLN A 40 2.76 9.49 -10.49
CA GLN A 40 4.12 9.14 -10.05
C GLN A 40 4.30 9.22 -8.53
N LYS A 41 3.29 9.69 -7.80
CA LYS A 41 3.35 9.87 -6.35
C LYS A 41 2.94 8.57 -5.66
N LEU A 42 3.91 7.88 -5.06
CA LEU A 42 3.71 6.73 -4.20
C LEU A 42 3.70 7.19 -2.73
N PHE A 43 2.64 6.85 -2.00
CA PHE A 43 2.45 7.31 -0.63
C PHE A 43 1.66 6.31 0.23
N VAL A 44 1.74 6.49 1.54
CA VAL A 44 0.86 5.85 2.51
C VAL A 44 -0.37 6.72 2.72
N GLU A 45 -1.55 6.20 2.43
CA GLU A 45 -2.84 6.80 2.80
C GLU A 45 -3.31 6.25 4.14
N ARG A 46 -3.79 7.13 5.02
CA ARG A 46 -4.19 6.83 6.41
C ARG A 46 -5.50 7.52 6.78
N ASN A 47 -6.55 7.27 6.00
CA ASN A 47 -7.86 7.90 6.17
C ASN A 47 -7.71 9.44 6.30
N ASP A 48 -8.39 10.04 7.27
CA ASP A 48 -8.42 11.51 7.45
C ASP A 48 -7.16 12.11 8.10
N VAL A 49 -6.11 11.32 8.36
CA VAL A 49 -4.90 11.75 9.10
C VAL A 49 -3.82 12.33 8.17
N GLY A 50 -4.06 12.31 6.86
CA GLY A 50 -3.13 12.80 5.85
C GLY A 50 -2.13 11.74 5.38
N ASP A 51 -1.59 11.96 4.19
CA ASP A 51 -0.69 11.06 3.51
C ASP A 51 0.76 11.19 3.98
N VAL A 52 1.55 10.13 3.73
CA VAL A 52 3.01 10.13 3.91
C VAL A 52 3.67 9.73 2.62
N LEU A 53 4.46 10.64 2.05
CA LEU A 53 5.19 10.39 0.81
C LEU A 53 6.21 9.26 0.99
N LEU A 54 6.21 8.30 0.07
CA LEU A 54 7.24 7.26 -0.05
C LEU A 54 8.22 7.63 -1.17
N ASP A 55 7.67 8.01 -2.33
CA ASP A 55 8.39 8.38 -3.54
C ASP A 55 7.52 9.34 -4.38
N ASP A 56 8.02 10.49 -4.79
CA ASP A 56 7.30 11.44 -5.67
C ASP A 56 7.60 11.26 -7.16
N HIS A 57 8.53 10.37 -7.51
CA HIS A 57 8.97 10.09 -8.87
C HIS A 57 8.99 8.58 -9.16
N TYR A 58 7.98 7.86 -8.67
CA TYR A 58 7.87 6.42 -8.91
C TYR A 58 7.72 6.12 -10.40
N VAL A 59 8.57 5.23 -10.91
CA VAL A 59 8.57 4.78 -12.30
C VAL A 59 7.85 3.42 -12.39
N LEU A 60 6.81 3.32 -13.22
CA LEU A 60 6.12 2.05 -13.45
C LEU A 60 7.10 0.93 -13.82
N GLY A 61 6.95 -0.21 -13.18
CA GLY A 61 7.81 -1.39 -13.33
C GLY A 61 9.08 -1.38 -12.47
N ALA A 62 9.44 -0.28 -11.81
CA ALA A 62 10.55 -0.25 -10.86
C ALA A 62 10.19 -1.07 -9.60
N PRO A 63 10.91 -2.18 -9.31
CA PRO A 63 10.64 -2.96 -8.10
C PRO A 63 11.10 -2.22 -6.86
N PHE A 64 10.29 -2.28 -5.80
CA PHE A 64 10.64 -1.74 -4.49
C PHE A 64 10.41 -2.75 -3.36
N ASP A 65 11.18 -2.59 -2.29
CA ASP A 65 10.98 -3.31 -1.02
C ASP A 65 10.13 -2.48 -0.05
N LEU A 66 9.10 -3.12 0.49
CA LEU A 66 8.15 -2.53 1.44
C LEU A 66 8.06 -3.42 2.68
N LYS A 67 8.06 -2.81 3.86
CA LYS A 67 7.76 -3.48 5.13
C LYS A 67 6.69 -2.71 5.89
N ILE A 68 5.67 -3.42 6.36
CA ILE A 68 4.62 -2.90 7.23
C ILE A 68 4.62 -3.69 8.52
N GLU A 69 4.71 -3.02 9.66
CA GLU A 69 4.60 -3.63 10.99
C GLU A 69 3.45 -3.01 11.76
N ALA A 70 2.61 -3.84 12.37
CA ALA A 70 1.52 -3.43 13.24
C ALA A 70 1.62 -4.14 14.60
N GLY A 71 1.63 -3.37 15.68
CA GLY A 71 1.66 -3.93 17.03
C GLY A 71 1.84 -2.87 18.12
N ALA A 72 1.41 -3.20 19.34
CA ALA A 72 1.52 -2.33 20.51
C ALA A 72 0.99 -0.90 20.28
N GLY A 73 -0.13 -0.77 19.55
CA GLY A 73 -0.77 0.51 19.28
C GLY A 73 -0.02 1.40 18.28
N VAL A 74 0.89 0.84 17.48
CA VAL A 74 1.63 1.56 16.44
C VAL A 74 1.64 0.77 15.14
N VAL A 75 1.50 1.48 14.02
CA VAL A 75 1.80 0.99 12.67
C VAL A 75 3.06 1.69 12.16
N ASN A 76 4.02 0.91 11.67
CA ASN A 76 5.23 1.41 11.03
C ASN A 76 5.32 0.96 9.57
N VAL A 77 5.87 1.82 8.71
CA VAL A 77 6.13 1.53 7.29
C VAL A 77 7.56 1.87 6.95
N TRP A 78 8.23 0.96 6.23
CA TRP A 78 9.52 1.19 5.60
C TRP A 78 9.41 1.01 4.10
N TYR A 79 10.11 1.87 3.37
CA TYR A 79 10.25 1.85 1.91
C TYR A 79 11.73 1.88 1.58
N GLU A 80 12.23 0.92 0.80
CA GLU A 80 13.66 0.78 0.49
C GLU A 80 14.55 0.76 1.76
N GLY A 81 14.04 0.17 2.84
CA GLY A 81 14.72 0.11 4.15
C GLY A 81 14.67 1.40 4.98
N GLU A 82 14.23 2.53 4.42
CA GLU A 82 14.05 3.78 5.15
C GLU A 82 12.75 3.77 5.96
N HIS A 83 12.79 4.17 7.24
CA HIS A 83 11.61 4.26 8.09
C HIS A 83 10.80 5.52 7.75
N LYS A 84 9.70 5.34 7.02
CA LYS A 84 8.87 6.44 6.50
C LYS A 84 7.72 6.82 7.44
N LEU A 85 7.21 5.87 8.21
CA LEU A 85 6.05 6.09 9.06
C LEU A 85 6.22 5.46 10.44
N ASN A 86 5.90 6.24 11.48
CA ASN A 86 5.56 5.78 12.82
C ASN A 86 4.21 6.38 13.20
N TRP A 87 3.15 5.57 13.20
CA TRP A 87 1.78 6.05 13.41
C TRP A 87 1.15 5.40 14.64
N PRO A 88 0.94 6.17 15.73
CA PRO A 88 0.16 5.70 16.87
C PRO A 88 -1.31 5.49 16.47
N VAL A 89 -1.74 4.23 16.42
CA VAL A 89 -3.11 3.84 16.10
C VAL A 89 -3.43 2.47 16.70
N SER A 90 -4.64 2.32 17.24
CA SER A 90 -5.11 1.08 17.84
C SER A 90 -6.41 0.63 17.17
N ARG A 91 -6.36 -0.57 16.58
CA ARG A 91 -7.46 -1.26 15.90
C ARG A 91 -7.33 -2.77 16.12
N SER A 92 -8.46 -3.47 16.12
CA SER A 92 -8.54 -4.92 16.26
C SER A 92 -9.24 -5.53 15.06
N GLY A 93 -9.05 -6.85 14.85
CA GLY A 93 -9.62 -7.54 13.69
C GLY A 93 -8.97 -7.16 12.36
N CYS A 94 -7.76 -6.58 12.41
CA CYS A 94 -7.03 -6.17 11.22
C CYS A 94 -6.41 -7.37 10.50
N TYR A 95 -6.27 -7.24 9.19
CA TYR A 95 -5.58 -8.19 8.32
C TYR A 95 -4.86 -7.45 7.20
N PHE A 96 -3.80 -8.08 6.68
CA PHE A 96 -3.04 -7.54 5.55
C PHE A 96 -3.70 -7.90 4.22
N LYS A 97 -3.54 -7.03 3.22
CA LYS A 97 -3.83 -7.32 1.82
C LYS A 97 -2.64 -6.87 0.97
N ALA A 98 -2.34 -7.62 -0.09
CA ALA A 98 -1.35 -7.27 -1.11
C ALA A 98 -1.87 -7.71 -2.47
N GLY A 99 -1.65 -6.92 -3.51
CA GLY A 99 -2.15 -7.21 -4.86
C GLY A 99 -2.38 -5.94 -5.67
N CYS A 100 -3.36 -5.95 -6.56
CA CYS A 100 -3.73 -4.77 -7.34
C CYS A 100 -5.18 -4.37 -7.04
N TYR A 101 -5.36 -3.25 -6.35
CA TYR A 101 -6.67 -2.63 -6.18
C TYR A 101 -6.72 -1.32 -6.98
N THR A 102 -7.16 -1.45 -8.23
CA THR A 102 -7.27 -0.34 -9.20
C THR A 102 -8.35 0.64 -8.74
N GLN A 103 -7.98 1.92 -8.55
CA GLN A 103 -8.86 2.97 -8.05
C GLN A 103 -9.53 3.77 -9.18
N SER A 104 -10.01 3.08 -10.21
CA SER A 104 -10.74 3.66 -11.34
C SER A 104 -11.82 2.71 -11.86
N ASN A 105 -12.70 3.23 -12.70
CA ASN A 105 -13.73 2.48 -13.43
C ASN A 105 -14.31 3.37 -14.56
N VAL A 106 -15.24 2.82 -15.34
CA VAL A 106 -15.89 3.54 -16.45
C VAL A 106 -16.59 4.84 -16.06
N SER A 107 -17.11 4.94 -14.83
CA SER A 107 -17.75 6.19 -14.35
C SER A 107 -16.74 7.31 -14.10
N LYS A 108 -15.44 6.97 -14.00
CA LYS A 108 -14.33 7.93 -13.91
C LYS A 108 -13.78 8.33 -15.27
N GLY A 109 -14.33 7.80 -16.36
CA GLY A 109 -13.91 8.10 -17.74
C GLY A 109 -12.85 7.16 -18.32
N ASP A 110 -12.40 6.18 -17.54
CA ASP A 110 -11.52 5.12 -18.06
C ASP A 110 -12.28 4.15 -18.97
N ALA A 111 -11.60 3.59 -19.95
CA ALA A 111 -12.16 2.59 -20.85
C ALA A 111 -12.32 1.22 -20.14
N VAL A 112 -13.13 0.31 -20.71
CA VAL A 112 -13.40 -1.01 -20.10
C VAL A 112 -12.17 -1.91 -20.05
N GLU A 113 -11.24 -1.67 -20.97
CA GLU A 113 -9.94 -2.33 -21.07
C GLU A 113 -8.86 -1.66 -20.22
N SER A 114 -9.15 -0.52 -19.59
CA SER A 114 -8.21 0.17 -18.70
C SER A 114 -7.96 -0.68 -17.44
N TYR A 115 -6.70 -0.78 -17.02
CA TYR A 115 -6.30 -1.67 -15.94
C TYR A 115 -5.18 -1.07 -15.09
N GLY A 116 -5.12 -1.51 -13.84
CA GLY A 116 -3.90 -1.45 -13.03
C GLY A 116 -3.25 -2.83 -12.98
N GLU A 117 -1.95 -2.87 -12.78
CA GLU A 117 -1.20 -4.13 -12.63
C GLU A 117 -0.13 -3.97 -11.57
N VAL A 118 0.01 -5.01 -10.73
CA VAL A 118 1.05 -5.11 -9.69
C VAL A 118 1.70 -6.49 -9.80
N MET A 119 3.02 -6.53 -9.88
CA MET A 119 3.81 -7.74 -9.80
C MET A 119 4.43 -7.89 -8.41
N ILE A 120 4.10 -8.98 -7.72
CA ILE A 120 4.69 -9.31 -6.41
C ILE A 120 5.78 -10.36 -6.62
N TYR A 121 7.04 -9.97 -6.41
CA TYR A 121 8.20 -10.86 -6.51
C TYR A 121 8.42 -11.67 -5.24
N ARG A 122 8.04 -11.12 -4.09
CA ARG A 122 8.17 -11.76 -2.77
C ARG A 122 7.10 -11.21 -1.84
N LEU A 123 6.46 -12.10 -1.09
CA LEU A 123 5.53 -11.78 -0.02
C LEU A 123 5.81 -12.69 1.17
N HIS A 124 5.96 -12.10 2.35
CA HIS A 124 6.08 -12.83 3.61
C HIS A 124 5.24 -12.12 4.68
N VAL A 125 4.47 -12.91 5.44
CA VAL A 125 3.69 -12.43 6.59
C VAL A 125 4.08 -13.22 7.82
N GLU A 126 4.38 -12.53 8.91
CA GLU A 126 4.74 -13.12 10.19
C GLU A 126 3.89 -12.55 11.32
N HIS A 127 3.54 -13.42 12.27
CA HIS A 127 2.89 -13.07 13.52
C HIS A 127 3.70 -13.64 14.68
N GLY A 128 4.28 -12.77 15.49
CA GLY A 128 5.18 -13.18 16.56
C GLY A 128 5.03 -12.35 17.84
N PRO A 129 5.55 -12.84 18.97
CA PRO A 129 5.76 -12.02 20.15
C PRO A 129 6.69 -10.84 19.80
N ARG A 130 6.60 -9.76 20.58
CA ARG A 130 7.61 -8.70 20.48
C ARG A 130 8.87 -9.26 21.14
N SER A 131 9.95 -9.47 20.37
CA SER A 131 11.29 -9.75 20.92
C SER A 131 11.80 -8.57 21.72
#